data_AF-A0A164N4R0-F1
#
_entry.id   AF-A0A164N4R0-F1
#
_cell.length_a   1.000
_cell.length_b   1.000
_cell.length_c   1.000
_cell.angle_alpha   90.00
_cell.angle_beta   90.00
_cell.angle_gamma   90.00
#
_symmetry.space_group_name_H-M   'P 1'
#
loop_
_entity.id
_entity.type
_entity.pdbx_description
1 polymer ?
#
loop_
_entity_poly.entity_id
_entity_poly.type
_entity_poly.pdbx_seq_one_letter_code
_entity_poly.pdbx_strand_id
1 'polypeptide(L)'
;MDRYLDIVSTVAFLFAAVNIVAAMYFHYRYTVGPSSTKNFRNAQFHWVASTAFAILAVNTDRSMSTPVALVLTIAMALALTVPLIYLRRIRATRYPTFLEQIDADDIIDRARNGHTHD
;
A
#
# COMPACT_ATOMS: atom_id res chain seq x y z
N MET A 1 26.58 10.76 16.24
CA MET A 1 26.04 9.94 15.14
C MET A 1 24.82 9.13 15.62
N ASP A 2 24.89 8.59 16.84
CA ASP A 2 23.85 7.73 17.46
C ASP A 2 22.45 8.35 17.56
N ARG A 3 22.34 9.63 17.93
CA ARG A 3 21.03 10.32 18.02
C ARG A 3 20.34 10.50 16.66
N TYR A 4 21.11 10.53 15.57
CA TYR A 4 20.56 10.72 14.23
C TYR A 4 19.87 9.45 13.72
N LEU A 5 20.48 8.28 13.92
CA LEU A 5 19.90 6.99 13.52
C LEU A 5 18.60 6.67 14.28
N ASP A 6 18.54 7.00 15.57
CA ASP A 6 17.30 6.85 16.37
C ASP A 6 16.15 7.71 15.84
N ILE A 7 16.46 8.95 15.45
CA ILE A 7 15.46 9.86 14.86
C ILE A 7 15.00 9.29 13.51
N VAL A 8 15.92 8.84 12.66
CA VAL A 8 15.58 8.23 11.38
C VAL A 8 14.70 7.00 11.56
N SER A 9 15.03 6.11 12.49
CA SER A 9 14.23 4.91 12.77
C SER A 9 12.83 5.27 13.25
N THR A 10 12.71 6.22 14.19
CA THR A 10 11.41 6.69 14.69
C THR A 10 10.56 7.32 13.58
N VAL A 11 11.16 8.17 12.76
CA VAL A 11 10.49 8.82 11.63
C VAL A 11 10.05 7.78 10.60
N ALA A 12 10.93 6.85 10.23
CA ALA A 12 10.62 5.77 9.31
C ALA A 12 9.47 4.90 9.83
N PHE A 13 9.42 4.59 11.13
CA PHE A 13 8.32 3.86 11.73
C PHE A 13 6.98 4.61 11.62
N LEU A 14 6.97 5.93 11.87
CA LEU A 14 5.78 6.75 11.69
C LEU A 14 5.29 6.77 10.23
N PHE A 15 6.21 6.93 9.27
CA PHE A 15 5.87 6.87 7.85
C PHE A 15 5.35 5.50 7.43
N ALA A 16 5.91 4.40 7.97
CA ALA A 16 5.39 3.06 7.73
C ALA A 16 3.94 2.95 8.22
N ALA A 17 3.67 3.38 9.46
CA ALA A 17 2.32 3.33 10.05
C ALA A 17 1.29 4.13 9.25
N VAL A 18 1.62 5.37 8.87
CA VAL A 18 0.73 6.21 8.05
C VAL A 18 0.43 5.56 6.70
N ASN A 19 1.44 4.97 6.06
CA ASN A 19 1.25 4.26 4.80
C ASN A 19 0.41 2.99 4.96
N ILE A 20 0.52 2.25 6.07
CA ILE A 20 -0.35 1.10 6.35
C ILE A 20 -1.81 1.54 6.45
N VAL A 21 -2.09 2.62 7.18
CA VAL A 21 -3.47 3.16 7.31
C VAL A 21 -4.00 3.61 5.95
N ALA A 22 -3.20 4.33 5.17
CA ALA A 22 -3.57 4.73 3.82
C ALA A 22 -3.81 3.52 2.90
N ALA A 23 -2.94 2.50 2.97
CA ALA A 23 -3.08 1.26 2.22
C ALA A 23 -4.38 0.55 2.56
N MET A 24 -4.72 0.41 3.85
CA MET A 24 -5.99 -0.14 4.32
C MET A 24 -7.19 0.64 3.79
N TYR A 25 -7.14 1.97 3.85
CA TYR A 25 -8.21 2.83 3.37
C TYR A 25 -8.48 2.63 1.86
N PHE A 26 -7.43 2.71 1.03
CA PHE A 26 -7.57 2.52 -0.41
C PHE A 26 -7.92 1.08 -0.78
N HIS A 27 -7.42 0.10 -0.03
CA HIS A 27 -7.79 -1.30 -0.18
C HIS A 27 -9.29 -1.47 0.07
N TYR A 28 -9.81 -0.98 1.20
CA TYR A 28 -11.23 -1.02 1.52
C TYR A 28 -12.09 -0.30 0.46
N ARG A 29 -11.67 0.89 0.02
CA ARG A 29 -12.38 1.62 -1.05
C ARG A 29 -12.40 0.85 -2.36
N TYR A 30 -11.33 0.11 -2.67
CA TYR A 30 -11.27 -0.74 -3.86
C TYR A 30 -12.15 -1.98 -3.74
N THR A 31 -12.24 -2.59 -2.56
CA THR A 31 -12.98 -3.84 -2.34
C THR A 31 -14.47 -3.62 -2.06
N VAL A 32 -14.87 -2.54 -1.40
CA VAL A 32 -16.27 -2.33 -0.97
C VAL A 32 -16.98 -1.23 -1.77
N GLY A 33 -16.25 -0.25 -2.32
CA GLY A 33 -16.83 0.84 -3.12
C GLY A 33 -16.83 0.58 -4.62
N PRO A 34 -17.24 1.58 -5.44
CA PRO A 34 -17.02 1.55 -6.88
C PRO A 34 -15.54 1.31 -7.14
N SER A 35 -15.27 0.16 -7.73
CA SER A 35 -13.93 -0.39 -7.90
C SER A 35 -13.17 0.42 -8.94
N SER A 36 -12.42 1.44 -8.49
CA SER A 36 -11.61 2.28 -9.37
C SER A 36 -10.16 1.80 -9.45
N THR A 37 -9.60 1.77 -10.66
CA THR A 37 -8.17 1.49 -10.90
C THR A 37 -7.25 2.44 -10.10
N LYS A 38 -7.70 3.67 -9.80
CA LYS A 38 -6.96 4.63 -8.97
C LYS A 38 -6.80 4.14 -7.53
N ASN A 39 -7.87 3.61 -6.92
CA ASN A 39 -7.82 3.08 -5.55
C ASN A 39 -6.93 1.84 -5.48
N PHE A 40 -6.98 0.96 -6.50
CA PHE A 40 -6.06 -0.17 -6.60
C PHE A 40 -4.59 0.27 -6.64
N ARG A 41 -4.24 1.20 -7.52
CA ARG A 41 -2.86 1.71 -7.66
C ARG A 41 -2.39 2.39 -6.38
N ASN A 42 -3.23 3.20 -5.75
CA ASN A 42 -2.92 3.86 -4.48
C ASN A 42 -2.72 2.84 -3.36
N ALA A 43 -3.58 1.82 -3.25
CA ALA A 43 -3.43 0.74 -2.28
C ALA A 43 -2.08 0.03 -2.46
N GLN A 44 -1.73 -0.35 -3.70
CA GLN A 44 -0.45 -0.98 -4.01
C GLN A 44 0.74 -0.09 -3.64
N PHE A 45 0.69 1.20 -4.01
CA PHE A 45 1.75 2.16 -3.70
C PHE A 45 1.98 2.28 -2.19
N HIS A 46 0.91 2.49 -1.41
CA HIS A 46 1.03 2.65 0.03
C HIS A 46 1.47 1.36 0.74
N TRP A 47 1.07 0.20 0.22
CA TRP A 47 1.63 -1.07 0.69
C TRP A 47 3.14 -1.14 0.48
N VAL A 48 3.61 -0.88 -0.73
CA VAL A 48 5.05 -0.89 -1.05
C VAL A 48 5.82 0.14 -0.22
N ALA A 49 5.31 1.36 -0.14
CA ALA A 49 5.91 2.44 0.65
C ALA A 49 5.99 2.07 2.13
N SER A 50 4.92 1.50 2.70
CA SER A 50 4.94 1.07 4.10
C SER A 50 6.03 0.03 4.38
N THR A 51 6.20 -0.95 3.49
CA THR A 51 7.25 -1.97 3.62
C THR A 51 8.64 -1.37 3.50
N ALA A 52 8.86 -0.45 2.56
CA ALA A 52 10.15 0.23 2.43
C ALA A 52 10.52 1.02 3.70
N PHE A 53 9.56 1.76 4.27
CA PHE A 53 9.78 2.49 5.51
C PHE A 53 9.97 1.56 6.72
N ALA A 54 9.25 0.44 6.80
CA ALA A 54 9.42 -0.53 7.86
C ALA A 54 10.82 -1.18 7.81
N ILE A 55 11.30 -1.53 6.60
CA ILE A 55 12.66 -2.03 6.39
C ILE A 55 13.69 -0.98 6.81
N LEU A 56 13.49 0.29 6.42
CA LEU A 56 14.38 1.38 6.82
C LEU A 56 14.42 1.53 8.35
N ALA A 57 13.27 1.48 9.03
CA ALA A 57 13.18 1.58 10.48
C ALA A 57 13.98 0.47 11.18
N VAL A 58 13.85 -0.78 10.72
CA VAL A 58 14.58 -1.93 11.24
C VAL A 58 16.09 -1.81 11.03
N ASN A 59 16.53 -1.36 9.85
CA ASN A 59 17.96 -1.26 9.53
C ASN A 59 18.64 -0.02 10.16
N THR A 60 17.86 0.92 10.69
CA THR A 60 18.36 2.11 11.39
C THR A 60 18.16 2.02 12.90
N ASP A 61 17.47 0.98 13.40
CA ASP A 61 17.32 0.71 14.82
C ASP A 61 18.60 0.07 15.39
N ARG A 62 19.26 0.81 16.28
CA ARG A 62 20.50 0.39 16.93
C ARG A 62 20.31 -0.57 18.11
N SER A 63 19.08 -0.72 18.60
CA SER A 63 18.76 -1.65 19.69
C SER A 63 18.67 -3.11 19.20
N MET A 64 18.53 -3.30 17.88
CA MET A 64 18.47 -4.61 17.25
C MET A 64 19.85 -5.14 16.90
N SER A 65 20.06 -6.44 17.10
CA SER A 65 21.22 -7.14 16.57
C SER A 65 21.09 -7.33 15.06
N THR A 66 22.23 -7.38 14.35
CA THR A 66 22.26 -7.58 12.89
C THR A 66 21.48 -8.81 12.42
N PRO A 67 21.56 -10.00 13.08
CA PRO A 67 20.77 -11.15 12.68
C PRO A 67 19.26 -10.93 12.80
N VAL A 68 18.82 -10.23 13.86
CA VAL A 68 17.41 -9.90 14.07
C VAL A 68 16.91 -8.93 13.00
N ALA A 69 17.68 -7.88 12.72
CA ALA A 69 17.35 -6.91 11.67
C ALA A 69 17.21 -7.56 10.29
N LEU A 70 18.08 -8.53 9.98
CA LEU A 70 18.07 -9.27 8.72
C LEU A 70 16.82 -10.16 8.60
N VAL A 71 16.48 -10.91 9.66
CA VAL A 71 15.25 -11.74 9.70
C VAL A 71 14.01 -10.87 9.53
N LEU A 72 13.92 -9.74 10.24
CA LEU A 72 12.78 -8.82 10.14
C LEU A 72 12.66 -8.18 8.75
N THR A 73 13.79 -7.80 8.14
CA THR A 73 13.81 -7.26 6.78
C THR A 73 13.22 -8.26 5.78
N ILE A 74 13.63 -9.53 5.86
CA ILE A 74 13.09 -10.61 5.01
C ILE A 74 11.60 -10.82 5.30
N ALA A 75 11.20 -10.89 6.57
CA ALA A 75 9.82 -11.07 6.97
C ALA A 75 8.91 -9.95 6.45
N MET A 76 9.36 -8.68 6.51
CA MET A 76 8.60 -7.54 6.00
C MET A 76 8.49 -7.56 4.47
N ALA A 77 9.55 -7.94 3.76
CA ALA A 77 9.52 -8.10 2.31
C ALA A 77 8.52 -9.19 1.88
N LEU A 78 8.46 -10.30 2.62
CA LEU A 78 7.48 -11.36 2.39
C LEU A 78 6.06 -10.95 2.79
N ALA A 79 5.88 -10.23 3.90
CA ALA A 79 4.57 -9.80 4.38
C ALA A 79 3.83 -8.90 3.36
N LEU A 80 4.57 -8.09 2.59
CA LEU A 80 4.02 -7.28 1.49
C LEU A 80 3.32 -8.10 0.41
N THR A 81 3.76 -9.35 0.18
CA THR A 81 3.24 -10.16 -0.91
C THR A 81 1.77 -10.51 -0.71
N VAL A 82 1.34 -10.75 0.53
CA VAL A 82 -0.03 -11.16 0.88
C VAL A 82 -1.08 -10.13 0.42
N PRO A 83 -1.03 -8.85 0.86
CA PRO A 83 -2.02 -7.87 0.45
C PRO A 83 -1.97 -7.56 -1.04
N LEU A 84 -0.78 -7.58 -1.68
CA LEU A 84 -0.67 -7.35 -3.12
C LEU A 84 -1.28 -8.49 -3.94
N ILE A 85 -1.06 -9.75 -3.56
CA ILE A 85 -1.66 -10.92 -4.20
C ILE A 85 -3.18 -10.86 -4.03
N TYR A 86 -3.67 -10.55 -2.84
CA TYR A 86 -5.09 -10.43 -2.57
C TYR A 86 -5.75 -9.36 -3.46
N LEU A 87 -5.16 -8.15 -3.53
CA LEU A 87 -5.63 -7.08 -4.42
C LEU A 87 -5.65 -7.53 -5.89
N ARG A 88 -4.59 -8.18 -6.36
CA ARG A 88 -4.49 -8.68 -7.74
C ARG A 88 -5.54 -9.74 -8.05
N ARG A 89 -5.82 -10.65 -7.11
CA ARG A 89 -6.88 -11.65 -7.25
C ARG A 89 -8.25 -11.00 -7.37
N ILE A 90 -8.59 -10.06 -6.49
CA ILE A 90 -9.87 -9.33 -6.55
C ILE A 90 -10.01 -8.63 -7.89
N ARG A 91 -8.94 -7.98 -8.37
CA ARG A 91 -8.95 -7.31 -9.67
C ARG A 91 -9.21 -8.28 -10.81
N ALA A 92 -8.54 -9.43 -10.82
CA ALA A 92 -8.74 -10.45 -11.85
C ALA A 92 -10.16 -11.05 -11.82
N THR A 93 -10.80 -11.13 -10.64
CA THR A 93 -12.19 -11.58 -10.52
C THR A 93 -13.20 -10.53 -11.00
N ARG A 94 -12.93 -9.23 -10.78
CA ARG A 94 -13.85 -8.14 -11.17
C ARG A 94 -13.70 -7.68 -12.62
N TYR A 95 -12.47 -7.66 -13.12
CA TYR A 95 -12.12 -7.21 -14.47
C TYR A 95 -11.18 -8.22 -15.11
N PRO A 96 -11.72 -9.35 -15.63
CA PRO A 96 -10.91 -10.38 -16.25
C PRO A 96 -10.23 -9.90 -17.54
N THR A 97 -10.80 -8.89 -18.22
CA THR A 97 -10.21 -8.30 -19.44
C THR A 97 -9.83 -6.82 -19.27
N PHE A 98 -8.92 -6.37 -20.13
CA PHE A 98 -8.50 -4.96 -20.18
C PHE A 98 -9.65 -4.03 -20.63
N LEU A 99 -10.54 -4.50 -21.50
CA LEU A 99 -11.67 -3.70 -21.99
C LEU A 99 -12.72 -3.48 -20.90
N GLU A 100 -13.06 -4.50 -20.12
CA GLU A 100 -13.97 -4.37 -18.97
C GLU A 100 -13.42 -3.41 -17.91
N GLN A 101 -12.08 -3.36 -17.77
CA GLN A 101 -11.44 -2.42 -16.87
C GLN A 101 -11.65 -0.97 -17.35
N ILE A 102 -11.45 -0.69 -18.64
CA ILE A 102 -11.66 0.66 -19.21
C ILE A 102 -13.12 1.07 -19.06
N ASP A 103 -14.04 0.19 -19.42
CA ASP A 103 -15.48 0.48 -19.38
C ASP A 103 -15.94 0.81 -17.94
N ALA A 104 -15.47 0.03 -16.96
CA ALA A 104 -15.75 0.31 -15.55
C ALA A 104 -15.15 1.63 -15.05
N ASP A 105 -13.93 1.98 -15.47
CA ASP A 105 -13.31 3.26 -15.11
C ASP A 105 -14.07 4.43 -15.76
N ASP A 106 -14.51 4.30 -17.03
CA ASP A 106 -15.28 5.33 -17.74
C ASP A 106 -16.66 5.56 -17.12
N ILE A 107 -17.37 4.48 -16.73
CA ILE A 107 -18.64 4.59 -16.00
C ILE A 107 -18.46 5.34 -14.68
N ILE A 108 -17.40 5.06 -13.93
CA ILE A 108 -17.12 5.73 -12.65
C ILE A 108 -16.81 7.21 -12.87
N ASP A 109 -16.00 7.55 -13.87
CA ASP A 109 -15.67 8.95 -14.17
C ASP A 109 -16.90 9.71 -14.70
N ARG A 110 -17.74 9.09 -15.51
CA ARG A 110 -18.99 9.68 -16.00
C ARG A 110 -19.99 9.92 -14.87
N ALA A 111 -20.15 8.96 -13.95
CA ALA A 111 -21.00 9.14 -12.77
C ALA A 111 -20.50 10.27 -11.86
N ARG A 112 -19.17 10.44 -11.72
CA ARG A 112 -18.57 11.53 -10.94
C ARG A 112 -18.81 12.90 -11.59
N ASN A 113 -18.67 12.99 -12.91
CA ASN A 113 -18.80 14.25 -13.65
C ASN A 113 -20.27 14.65 -13.88
N GLY A 114 -21.19 13.68 -13.96
CA GLY A 114 -22.63 13.93 -14.06
C GLY A 114 -23.20 14.60 -12.82
N HIS A 115 -22.71 14.25 -11.63
CA HIS A 115 -23.13 14.88 -10.36
C HIS A 115 -22.58 16.29 -10.12
N THR A 116 -21.63 16.77 -10.92
CA THR A 116 -21.09 18.14 -10.81
C THR A 116 -21.80 19.16 -11.70
N HIS A 117 -22.77 18.73 -12.51
CA HIS A 117 -23.47 19.58 -13.47
C HIS A 117 -24.97 19.80 -13.16
N ASP A 118 -25.45 19.27 -12.04
CA ASP A 118 -26.77 19.57 -11.45
C ASP A 118 -26.61 20.51 -10.24
#